data_AF-A0A4R8D963-F1
#
_entry.id   AF-A0A4R8D963-F1
#
_cell.length_a   1.000
_cell.length_b   1.000
_cell.length_c   1.000
_cell.angle_alpha   90.00
_cell.angle_beta   90.00
_cell.angle_gamma   90.00
#
_symmetry.space_group_name_H-M   'P 1'
#
loop_
_entity.id
_entity.type
_entity.pdbx_description
1 polymer ?
#
loop_
_entity_poly.entity_id
_entity_poly.type
_entity_poly.pdbx_seq_one_letter_code
_entity_poly.pdbx_strand_id
1 'polypeptide(L)'
;MTWHVSYRFGVVDLPAVDVLTKLGKASWSRTEAMAYEIAQEGVRQAIGFYARPIEAEEAAAEPDAAASRRTEQEAWAARGQELTPLDSRAIKRIRKEADDLLIIDDEDDDEDEDDEAGADDDLDEDDEEDDEDDGTLE
;
A
#
# COMPACT_ATOMS: atom_id res chain seq x y z
N MET A 1 20.37 7.63 -13.19
CA MET A 1 20.78 8.40 -12.00
C MET A 1 20.58 7.58 -10.73
N THR A 2 21.66 7.27 -10.03
CA THR A 2 21.67 6.59 -8.72
C THR A 2 21.78 7.62 -7.59
N TRP A 3 20.88 7.56 -6.61
CA TRP A 3 20.94 8.46 -5.45
C TRP A 3 21.92 7.91 -4.41
N HIS A 4 22.78 8.78 -3.88
CA HIS A 4 23.76 8.43 -2.86
C HIS A 4 23.31 9.02 -1.52
N VAL A 5 22.96 8.16 -0.57
CA VAL A 5 22.71 8.57 0.82
C VAL A 5 24.01 8.39 1.60
N SER A 6 24.53 9.49 2.16
CA SER A 6 25.74 9.48 2.98
C SER A 6 25.37 9.62 4.45
N TYR A 7 25.79 8.66 5.29
CA TYR A 7 25.66 8.76 6.74
C TYR A 7 26.70 9.75 7.30
N ARG A 8 26.26 10.70 8.13
CA ARG A 8 27.16 11.56 8.91
C ARG A 8 27.65 10.79 10.14
N PHE A 9 28.96 10.59 10.23
CA PHE A 9 29.63 9.98 11.38
C PHE A 9 29.37 10.79 12.66
N GLY A 10 28.70 10.17 13.64
CA GLY A 10 28.82 10.54 15.05
C GLY A 10 30.00 9.76 15.64
N VAL A 11 30.99 10.46 16.18
CA VAL A 11 32.21 9.85 16.74
C VAL A 11 31.86 9.09 18.03
N VAL A 12 31.99 7.76 18.00
CA VAL A 12 32.04 6.93 19.22
C VAL A 12 33.50 6.52 19.41
N ASP A 13 34.13 7.05 20.44
CA ASP A 13 35.54 6.84 20.78
C ASP A 13 35.73 5.48 21.46
N LEU A 14 35.85 4.43 20.65
CA LEU A 14 36.34 3.10 21.02
C LEU A 14 37.32 2.67 19.92
N PRO A 15 38.38 1.88 20.19
CA PRO A 15 39.36 1.47 19.18
C PRO A 15 38.64 0.85 17.98
N ALA A 16 38.51 1.65 16.93
CA ALA A 16 37.47 1.52 15.94
C ALA A 16 37.75 0.33 15.02
N VAL A 17 37.22 -0.84 15.38
CA VAL A 17 36.82 -1.79 14.36
C VAL A 17 35.75 -1.05 13.56
N ASP A 18 36.15 -0.50 12.42
CA ASP A 18 35.22 0.09 11.47
C ASP A 18 34.37 -1.04 10.88
N VAL A 19 33.32 -1.42 11.62
CA VAL A 19 32.37 -2.46 11.23
C VAL A 19 31.63 -2.02 9.96
N LEU A 20 31.52 -0.71 9.72
CA LEU A 20 30.80 -0.13 8.60
C LEU A 20 31.54 -0.29 7.28
N THR A 21 32.87 -0.20 7.23
CA THR A 21 33.62 -0.49 5.98
C THR A 21 33.52 -1.94 5.54
N LYS A 22 33.27 -2.88 6.46
CA LYS A 22 33.07 -4.31 6.13
C LYS A 22 31.67 -4.64 5.63
N LEU A 23 30.68 -3.78 5.86
CA LEU A 23 29.29 -3.98 5.45
C LEU A 23 29.02 -3.67 3.96
N GLY A 24 29.98 -3.06 3.27
CA GLY A 24 29.81 -2.67 1.86
C GLY A 24 28.79 -1.54 1.66
N LYS A 25 28.63 -1.08 0.42
CA LYS A 25 27.56 -0.13 0.06
C LYS A 25 26.27 -0.91 -0.20
N ALA A 26 25.26 -0.71 0.62
CA ALA A 26 23.91 -1.17 0.29
C ALA A 26 23.44 -0.42 -0.97
N SER A 27 23.18 -1.15 -2.05
CA SER A 27 22.69 -0.59 -3.31
C SER A 27 21.30 -1.13 -3.60
N TRP A 28 20.33 -0.25 -3.80
CA TRP A 28 18.98 -0.59 -4.22
C TRP A 28 18.67 0.12 -5.54
N SER A 29 17.86 -0.51 -6.38
CA SER A 29 17.29 0.17 -7.54
C SER A 29 16.33 1.27 -7.10
N ARG A 30 16.08 2.24 -8.00
CA ARG A 30 15.09 3.30 -7.74
C ARG A 30 13.70 2.72 -7.45
N THR A 31 13.34 1.65 -8.15
CA THR A 31 12.04 0.99 -7.99
C THR A 31 11.91 0.34 -6.62
N GLU A 32 12.95 -0.34 -6.13
CA GLU A 32 12.95 -0.95 -4.80
C GLU A 32 12.85 0.11 -3.70
N ALA A 33 13.62 1.20 -3.82
CA ALA A 33 13.54 2.32 -2.89
C ALA A 33 12.12 2.91 -2.84
N MET A 34 11.51 3.15 -4.01
CA MET A 34 10.16 3.70 -4.08
C MET A 34 9.10 2.74 -3.53
N ALA A 35 9.21 1.44 -3.80
CA ALA A 35 8.30 0.45 -3.25
C ALA A 35 8.36 0.39 -1.72
N TYR A 36 9.56 0.48 -1.14
CA TYR A 36 9.76 0.58 0.29
C TYR A 36 9.13 1.84 0.89
N GLU A 37 9.33 3.02 0.29
CA GLU A 37 8.73 4.26 0.77
C GLU A 37 7.20 4.24 0.70
N ILE A 38 6.63 3.68 -0.36
CA ILE A 38 5.17 3.49 -0.48
C ILE A 38 4.65 2.58 0.65
N ALA A 39 5.33 1.47 0.92
CA ALA A 39 4.94 0.59 2.02
C ALA A 39 5.06 1.26 3.40
N GLN A 40 6.12 2.06 3.62
CA GLN A 40 6.25 2.84 4.86
C GLN A 40 5.15 3.89 5.02
N GLU A 41 4.71 4.48 3.92
CA GLU A 41 3.57 5.40 3.94
C GLU A 41 2.25 4.69 4.25
N GLY A 42 2.01 3.50 3.66
CA GLY A 42 0.86 2.66 4.01
C GLY A 42 0.81 2.31 5.50
N VAL A 43 1.96 2.01 6.11
CA VAL A 43 2.05 1.78 7.57
C VAL A 43 1.62 3.03 8.36
N ARG A 44 2.07 4.23 7.98
CA ARG A 44 1.71 5.48 8.67
C ARG A 44 0.22 5.78 8.56
N GLN A 45 -0.36 5.55 7.39
CA GLN A 45 -1.79 5.73 7.16
C GLN A 45 -2.60 4.73 7.99
N ALA A 46 -2.20 3.46 8.02
CA ALA A 46 -2.83 2.44 8.87
C ALA A 46 -2.76 2.80 10.36
N ILE A 47 -1.63 3.33 10.84
CA ILE A 47 -1.52 3.83 12.22
C ILE A 47 -2.51 4.99 12.46
N GLY A 48 -2.61 5.91 11.52
CA GLY A 48 -3.54 7.05 11.58
C GLY A 48 -5.01 6.63 11.55
N PHE A 49 -5.35 5.57 10.79
CA PHE A 49 -6.71 5.02 10.70
C PHE A 49 -7.29 4.68 12.07
N TYR A 50 -6.50 4.07 12.96
CA TYR A 50 -6.96 3.70 14.31
C TYR A 50 -7.11 4.87 15.28
N ALA A 51 -6.52 6.04 15.01
CA ALA A 51 -6.47 7.14 15.99
C ALA A 51 -7.87 7.63 16.39
N ARG A 52 -8.74 7.93 15.41
CA ARG A 52 -10.10 8.41 15.70
C ARG A 52 -11.00 7.37 16.36
N PRO A 53 -11.07 6.11 15.88
CA PRO A 53 -11.84 5.06 16.54
C PRO A 53 -11.40 4.84 17.99
N ILE A 54 -10.10 4.87 18.27
CA ILE A 54 -9.57 4.74 19.64
C ILE A 54 -10.06 5.90 20.52
N GLU A 55 -9.94 7.15 20.06
CA GLU A 55 -10.42 8.32 20.80
C GLU A 55 -11.93 8.25 21.09
N ALA A 56 -12.73 7.82 20.11
CA ALA A 56 -14.18 7.68 20.25
C ALA A 56 -14.56 6.63 21.30
N GLU A 57 -13.87 5.48 21.30
CA GLU A 57 -14.12 4.37 22.22
C GLU A 57 -13.66 4.68 23.63
N GLU A 58 -12.54 5.40 23.80
CA GLU A 58 -12.08 5.84 25.11
C GLU A 58 -13.00 6.87 25.76
N ALA A 59 -13.76 7.62 24.95
CA ALA A 59 -14.78 8.55 25.42
C ALA A 59 -16.12 7.86 25.72
N ALA A 60 -16.30 6.58 25.33
CA ALA A 60 -17.52 5.84 25.56
C ALA A 60 -17.69 5.44 27.03
N ALA A 61 -18.93 5.17 27.44
CA ALA A 61 -19.24 4.75 28.80
C ALA A 61 -18.64 3.37 29.16
N GLU A 62 -18.42 2.52 28.15
CA GLU A 62 -17.87 1.17 28.28
C GLU A 62 -16.83 0.95 27.16
N PRO A 63 -15.52 1.17 27.44
CA PRO A 63 -14.47 1.19 26.42
C PRO A 63 -13.93 -0.22 26.12
N ASP A 64 -14.74 -1.08 25.53
CA ASP A 64 -14.39 -2.49 25.33
C ASP A 64 -13.41 -2.72 24.18
N ALA A 65 -13.44 -1.88 23.14
CA ALA A 65 -12.70 -2.11 21.90
C ALA A 65 -11.51 -1.16 21.68
N ALA A 66 -11.23 -0.23 22.61
CA ALA A 66 -10.05 0.64 22.53
C ALA A 66 -8.73 -0.14 22.66
N ALA A 67 -8.69 -1.13 23.56
CA ALA A 67 -7.48 -1.92 23.84
C ALA A 67 -7.06 -2.81 22.66
N SER A 68 -8.01 -3.46 22.00
CA SER A 68 -7.74 -4.27 20.80
C SER A 68 -7.24 -3.40 19.65
N ARG A 69 -7.88 -2.24 19.40
CA ARG A 69 -7.46 -1.30 18.35
C ARG A 69 -6.06 -0.72 18.60
N ARG A 70 -5.70 -0.41 19.86
CA ARG A 70 -4.33 -0.02 20.22
C ARG A 70 -3.32 -1.13 19.90
N THR A 71 -3.68 -2.38 20.18
CA THR A 71 -2.81 -3.53 19.85
C THR A 71 -2.60 -3.65 18.34
N GLU A 72 -3.65 -3.43 17.53
CA GLU A 72 -3.52 -3.42 16.07
C GLU A 72 -2.66 -2.25 15.56
N GLN A 73 -2.84 -1.06 16.13
CA GLN A 73 -2.02 0.12 15.82
C GLN A 73 -0.54 -0.13 16.15
N GLU A 74 -0.24 -0.72 17.31
CA GLU A 74 1.11 -1.11 17.71
C GLU A 74 1.70 -2.18 16.77
N ALA A 75 0.90 -3.15 16.33
CA ALA A 75 1.32 -4.16 15.37
C ALA A 75 1.68 -3.56 14.01
N TRP A 76 0.98 -2.51 13.57
CA TRP A 76 1.38 -1.74 12.38
C TRP A 76 2.70 -1.00 12.58
N ALA A 77 2.89 -0.36 13.73
CA ALA A 77 4.14 0.32 14.05
C ALA A 77 5.34 -0.65 14.09
N ALA A 78 5.18 -1.83 14.69
CA ALA A 78 6.20 -2.87 14.72
C ALA A 78 6.56 -3.35 13.31
N ARG A 79 5.56 -3.62 12.45
CA ARG A 79 5.78 -3.99 11.05
C ARG A 79 6.58 -2.94 10.28
N GLY A 80 6.32 -1.65 10.49
CA GLY A 80 7.09 -0.56 9.88
C GLY A 80 8.53 -0.46 10.37
N GLN A 81 8.79 -0.76 11.64
CA GLN A 81 10.14 -0.77 12.22
C GLN A 81 10.99 -1.94 11.71
N GLU A 82 10.36 -3.10 11.50
CA GLU A 82 11.02 -4.32 11.00
C GLU A 82 11.20 -4.33 9.48
N LEU A 83 10.45 -3.49 8.75
CA LEU A 83 10.49 -3.45 7.30
C LEU A 83 11.86 -2.98 6.80
N THR A 84 12.41 -3.71 5.83
CA THR A 84 13.65 -3.33 5.15
C THR A 84 13.42 -3.23 3.65
N PRO A 85 14.21 -2.41 2.92
CA PRO A 85 14.14 -2.34 1.47
C PRO A 85 14.41 -3.67 0.75
N LEU A 86 15.03 -4.65 1.42
CA LEU A 86 15.38 -5.96 0.85
C LEU A 86 14.24 -6.99 0.96
N ASP A 87 13.26 -6.76 1.84
CA ASP A 87 12.14 -7.68 2.02
C ASP A 87 10.98 -7.33 1.09
N SER A 88 11.17 -7.64 -0.20
CA SER A 88 10.15 -7.41 -1.23
C SER A 88 8.82 -8.12 -0.96
N ARG A 89 8.83 -9.22 -0.19
CA ARG A 89 7.61 -9.96 0.17
C ARG A 89 6.85 -9.21 1.27
N ALA A 90 7.54 -8.74 2.30
CA ALA A 90 6.93 -7.91 3.34
C ALA A 90 6.40 -6.59 2.78
N ILE A 91 7.15 -5.92 1.89
CA ILE A 91 6.71 -4.69 1.21
C ILE A 91 5.37 -4.91 0.48
N LYS A 92 5.27 -5.97 -0.33
CA LYS A 92 4.04 -6.28 -1.06
C LYS A 92 2.87 -6.60 -0.14
N ARG A 93 3.12 -7.36 0.94
CA ARG A 93 2.11 -7.74 1.91
C ARG A 93 1.58 -6.52 2.67
N ILE A 94 2.48 -5.68 3.20
CA ILE A 94 2.12 -4.44 3.91
C ILE A 94 1.29 -3.53 3.02
N ARG A 95 1.68 -3.35 1.75
CA ARG A 95 0.92 -2.53 0.82
C ARG A 95 -0.49 -3.07 0.65
N LYS A 96 -0.63 -4.37 0.38
CA LYS A 96 -1.96 -5.00 0.24
C LYS A 96 -2.79 -4.84 1.51
N GLU A 97 -2.24 -5.19 2.68
CA GLU A 97 -2.97 -5.10 3.95
C GLU A 97 -3.35 -3.67 4.32
N ALA A 98 -2.54 -2.67 3.95
CA ALA A 98 -2.84 -1.26 4.16
C ALA A 98 -3.93 -0.79 3.20
N ASP A 99 -3.83 -1.15 1.91
CA ASP A 99 -4.87 -0.87 0.92
C ASP A 99 -6.20 -1.49 1.38
N ASP A 100 -6.21 -2.78 1.76
CA ASP A 100 -7.40 -3.50 2.25
C ASP A 100 -8.02 -2.83 3.50
N LEU A 101 -7.21 -2.27 4.41
CA LEU A 101 -7.67 -1.59 5.62
C LEU A 101 -8.24 -0.19 5.33
N LEU A 102 -7.68 0.49 4.33
CA LEU A 102 -7.97 1.89 4.03
C LEU A 102 -9.04 2.05 2.95
N ILE A 103 -9.51 0.96 2.35
CA ILE A 103 -10.74 0.96 1.56
C ILE A 103 -11.86 1.43 2.50
N ILE A 104 -12.36 2.62 2.20
CA ILE A 104 -13.62 3.11 2.72
C ILE A 104 -14.65 2.56 1.74
N ASP A 105 -15.59 1.72 2.20
CA ASP A 105 -16.78 1.44 1.42
C ASP A 105 -17.48 2.78 1.22
N ASP A 106 -17.48 3.28 -0.02
CA ASP A 106 -18.43 4.31 -0.46
C ASP A 106 -19.83 3.67 -0.64
N GLU A 107 -20.19 2.63 0.13
CA GLU A 107 -21.52 1.99 0.14
C GLU A 107 -22.59 2.86 0.86
N ASP A 108 -22.30 4.13 1.12
CA ASP A 108 -23.31 5.16 1.44
C ASP A 108 -23.63 6.04 0.19
N ASP A 109 -23.19 5.66 -1.02
CA ASP A 109 -23.79 6.16 -2.27
C ASP A 109 -24.92 5.18 -2.65
N ASP A 110 -26.05 5.30 -1.93
CA ASP A 110 -27.35 4.80 -2.38
C ASP A 110 -27.66 5.52 -3.71
N GLU A 111 -27.10 5.04 -4.82
CA GLU A 111 -27.61 5.33 -6.15
C GLU A 111 -29.03 4.77 -6.18
N ASP A 112 -30.01 5.67 -6.04
CA ASP A 112 -31.42 5.41 -6.30
C ASP A 112 -31.52 4.67 -7.66
N GLU A 113 -31.70 3.35 -7.61
CA GLU A 113 -32.17 2.53 -8.73
C GLU A 113 -33.62 2.96 -9.04
N ASP A 114 -33.78 4.11 -9.70
CA ASP A 114 -35.03 4.47 -10.35
C ASP A 114 -35.06 3.72 -11.70
N ASP A 115 -35.64 2.52 -11.62
CA ASP A 115 -36.23 1.78 -12.71
C ASP A 115 -37.07 2.70 -13.61
N GLU A 116 -36.54 3.08 -14.77
CA GLU A 116 -37.38 3.45 -15.92
C GLU A 116 -37.16 2.43 -17.04
N ALA A 117 -37.82 1.29 -16.87
CA ALA A 117 -38.15 0.39 -17.95
C ALA A 117 -39.11 1.11 -18.92
N GLY A 118 -38.66 1.38 -20.15
CA GLY A 118 -39.51 2.05 -21.12
C GLY A 118 -38.98 2.14 -22.55
N ALA A 119 -39.17 1.04 -23.28
CA ALA A 119 -39.46 0.97 -24.71
C ALA A 119 -38.33 1.20 -25.74
N ASP A 120 -37.94 0.08 -26.35
CA ASP A 120 -38.02 -0.17 -27.79
C ASP A 120 -37.46 0.90 -28.74
N ASP A 121 -36.29 0.64 -29.33
CA ASP A 121 -36.13 0.84 -30.77
C ASP A 121 -35.16 -0.22 -31.32
N ASP A 122 -35.77 -1.17 -32.01
CA ASP A 122 -35.14 -2.11 -32.92
C ASP A 122 -34.16 -1.39 -33.83
N LEU A 123 -32.97 -1.96 -34.08
CA LEU A 123 -32.47 -2.16 -35.44
C LEU A 123 -31.43 -3.30 -35.42
N ASP A 124 -31.95 -4.49 -35.72
CA ASP A 124 -31.32 -5.48 -36.60
C ASP A 124 -30.36 -4.83 -37.61
N GLU A 125 -29.15 -5.36 -37.75
CA GLU A 125 -28.76 -6.08 -38.96
C GLU A 125 -27.35 -6.67 -38.77
N ASP A 126 -27.39 -7.98 -38.56
CA ASP A 126 -26.42 -8.99 -38.94
C ASP A 126 -25.69 -8.63 -40.25
N ASP A 127 -24.36 -8.57 -40.23
CA ASP A 127 -23.54 -8.77 -41.43
C ASP A 127 -22.24 -9.45 -41.02
N GLU A 128 -22.32 -10.77 -40.88
CA GLU A 128 -21.16 -11.65 -41.01
C GLU A 128 -20.64 -11.57 -42.44
N GLU A 129 -19.44 -11.04 -42.68
CA GLU A 129 -18.58 -11.55 -43.74
C GLU A 129 -17.16 -11.82 -43.22
N ASP A 130 -16.91 -13.12 -43.11
CA ASP A 130 -15.64 -13.83 -43.07
C ASP A 130 -14.88 -13.57 -44.38
N ASP A 131 -13.64 -13.07 -44.28
CA ASP A 131 -12.64 -13.23 -45.34
C ASP A 131 -11.25 -13.29 -44.69
N GLU A 132 -10.77 -14.52 -44.52
CA GLU A 132 -9.36 -14.86 -44.41
C GLU A 132 -8.61 -14.33 -45.64
N ASP A 133 -7.65 -13.40 -45.47
CA ASP A 133 -6.64 -13.12 -46.51
C ASP A 133 -5.22 -13.24 -45.93
N ASP A 134 -4.61 -14.36 -46.29
CA ASP A 134 -3.18 -14.66 -46.28
C ASP A 134 -2.43 -13.69 -47.21
N GLY A 135 -1.58 -12.83 -46.63
CA GLY A 135 -0.84 -11.83 -47.39
C GLY A 135 0.56 -11.56 -46.85
N THR A 136 1.45 -12.56 -46.96
CA THR A 136 2.91 -12.36 -46.86
C THR A 136 3.45 -11.57 -48.07
N LEU A 137 3.87 -10.31 -47.92
CA LEU A 137 4.79 -9.56 -48.81
C LEU A 137 5.33 -8.34 -48.01
N GLU A 138 6.60 -7.94 -47.95
CA GLU A 138 7.87 -8.24 -48.65
C GLU A 138 9.03 -7.83 -47.71
#